data_AF-A0A3D1IMH9-F1
#
_entry.id   AF-A0A3D1IMH9-F1
#
_cell.length_a   1.000
_cell.length_b   1.000
_cell.length_c   1.000
_cell.angle_alpha   90.00
_cell.angle_beta   90.00
_cell.angle_gamma   90.00
#
_symmetry.space_group_name_H-M   'P 1'
#
loop_
_entity.id
_entity.type
_entity.pdbx_description
1 polymer ?
#
loop_
_entity_poly.entity_id
_entity_poly.type
_entity_poly.pdbx_seq_one_letter_code
_entity_poly.pdbx_strand_id
1 'polypeptide(L)'
;ALENHWGLARTPEGLLRIAKAFDGNPWLGVLMDTGNFLENPYKKLEMIAPRTTFVQAKTYYGGGEWYTLDLDYKRIAGILRKANYRGYISIEFEGKEDAKTAVPKSVKLMRDTFGS
;
A
#
# COMPACT_ATOMS: atom_id res chain seq x y z
N ALA A 1 7.67 -5.82 -8.49
CA ALA A 1 8.07 -4.98 -7.34
C ALA A 1 8.04 -5.85 -6.09
N LEU A 2 8.94 -5.63 -5.13
CA LEU A 2 9.01 -6.37 -3.87
C LEU A 2 8.07 -5.72 -2.84
N GLU A 3 7.15 -6.50 -2.31
CA GLU A 3 6.12 -6.05 -1.38
C GLU A 3 6.58 -6.03 0.08
N ASN A 4 6.11 -5.04 0.84
CA ASN A 4 6.21 -4.99 2.30
C ASN A 4 5.32 -6.03 2.98
N HIS A 5 5.46 -7.31 2.65
CA HIS A 5 4.66 -8.42 3.19
C HIS A 5 5.45 -9.22 4.24
N TRP A 6 4.86 -10.28 4.81
CA TRP A 6 5.46 -11.13 5.86
C TRP A 6 6.91 -11.57 5.58
N GLY A 7 7.59 -12.06 6.61
CA GLY A 7 8.96 -12.55 6.49
C GLY A 7 9.98 -11.42 6.35
N LEU A 8 10.90 -11.54 5.38
CA LEU A 8 12.07 -10.66 5.24
C LEU A 8 11.71 -9.19 4.91
N ALA A 9 10.54 -8.95 4.34
CA ALA A 9 10.07 -7.61 3.96
C ALA A 9 9.01 -7.03 4.94
N ARG A 10 8.79 -7.69 6.09
CA ARG A 10 7.76 -7.30 7.06
C ARG A 10 8.01 -5.92 7.69
N THR A 11 9.26 -5.47 7.75
CA THR A 11 9.63 -4.15 8.25
C THR A 11 10.14 -3.28 7.11
N PRO A 12 9.95 -1.95 7.17
CA PRO A 12 10.48 -1.05 6.15
C PRO A 12 12.00 -1.16 6.04
N GLU A 13 12.73 -1.40 7.13
CA GLU A 13 14.19 -1.59 7.10
C GLU A 13 14.60 -2.84 6.34
N GLY A 14 13.90 -3.96 6.56
CA GLY A 14 14.15 -5.23 5.86
C GLY A 14 13.87 -5.10 4.36
N LEU A 15 12.72 -4.51 4.01
CA LEU A 15 12.35 -4.24 2.62
C LEU A 15 13.36 -3.32 1.93
N LEU A 16 13.72 -2.19 2.56
CA LEU A 16 14.65 -1.21 2.00
C LEU A 16 16.08 -1.76 1.91
N ARG A 17 16.50 -2.64 2.83
CA ARG A 17 17.79 -3.34 2.73
C ARG A 17 17.85 -4.21 1.47
N ILE A 18 16.79 -4.96 1.18
CA ILE A 18 16.72 -5.78 -0.04
C ILE A 18 16.68 -4.86 -1.26
N ALA A 19 15.80 -3.85 -1.30
CA ALA A 19 15.70 -2.93 -2.42
C ALA A 19 17.03 -2.21 -2.73
N LYS A 20 17.76 -1.81 -1.68
CA LYS A 20 19.08 -1.16 -1.81
C LYS A 20 20.13 -2.07 -2.48
N ALA A 21 20.05 -3.39 -2.28
CA ALA A 21 20.96 -4.33 -2.94
C ALA A 21 20.81 -4.37 -4.47
N PHE A 22 19.72 -3.81 -5.00
CA PHE A 22 19.43 -3.70 -6.43
C PHE A 22 19.46 -2.24 -6.92
N ASP A 23 20.07 -1.32 -6.18
CA ASP A 23 20.24 0.06 -6.61
C ASP A 23 20.96 0.13 -7.98
N GLY A 24 20.39 0.93 -8.89
CA GLY A 24 20.87 1.04 -10.28
C GLY A 24 20.30 0.00 -11.25
N ASN A 25 19.54 -1.00 -10.77
CA ASN A 25 18.85 -1.97 -11.61
C ASN A 25 17.38 -1.53 -11.84
N PRO A 26 16.93 -1.30 -13.08
CA PRO A 26 15.57 -0.82 -13.35
C PRO A 26 14.47 -1.88 -13.18
N TRP A 27 14.84 -3.15 -12.98
CA TRP A 27 13.88 -4.26 -12.99
C TRP A 27 13.25 -4.55 -11.61
N LEU A 28 13.75 -3.93 -10.53
CA LEU A 28 13.21 -4.10 -9.19
C LEU A 28 12.83 -2.75 -8.56
N GLY A 29 11.59 -2.63 -8.12
CA GLY A 29 11.10 -1.53 -7.29
C GLY A 29 10.35 -2.03 -6.07
N VAL A 30 9.89 -1.11 -5.21
CA VAL A 30 9.11 -1.46 -4.00
C VAL A 30 7.61 -1.43 -4.31
N LEU A 31 6.90 -2.46 -3.85
CA LEU A 31 5.44 -2.50 -3.81
C LEU A 31 5.01 -2.05 -2.42
N MET A 32 4.21 -0.99 -2.35
CA MET A 32 3.57 -0.55 -1.12
C MET A 32 2.17 -1.16 -1.04
N ASP A 33 2.01 -2.17 -0.21
CA ASP A 33 0.72 -2.58 0.32
C ASP A 33 0.42 -1.73 1.56
N THR A 34 -0.69 -0.99 1.50
CA THR A 34 -1.09 -0.06 2.56
C THR A 34 -1.50 -0.74 3.87
N GLY A 35 -1.86 -2.02 3.83
CA GLY A 35 -2.38 -2.79 4.96
C GLY A 35 -1.38 -3.74 5.62
N ASN A 36 -0.22 -4.02 5.02
CA ASN A 36 0.72 -4.99 5.61
C ASN A 36 1.55 -4.47 6.80
N PHE A 37 1.53 -3.17 7.09
CA PHE A 37 2.10 -2.62 8.31
C PHE A 37 1.03 -2.49 9.41
N LEU A 38 0.85 -3.57 10.20
CA LEU A 38 -0.24 -3.69 11.17
C LEU A 38 -0.27 -2.61 12.27
N GLU A 39 0.90 -2.13 12.69
CA GLU A 39 1.03 -1.16 13.76
C GLU A 39 1.75 0.09 13.28
N ASN A 40 1.18 1.25 13.61
CA ASN A 40 1.72 2.57 13.26
C ASN A 40 2.14 2.67 11.77
N PRO A 41 1.24 2.34 10.81
CA PRO A 41 1.60 2.16 9.40
C PRO A 41 2.23 3.40 8.77
N TYR A 42 1.71 4.58 9.07
CA TYR A 42 2.02 5.79 8.30
C TYR A 42 3.50 6.17 8.28
N LYS A 43 4.21 6.08 9.42
CA LYS A 43 5.66 6.34 9.45
C LYS A 43 6.43 5.32 8.60
N LYS A 44 5.99 4.06 8.62
CA LYS A 44 6.62 2.98 7.84
C LYS A 44 6.32 3.15 6.34
N LEU A 45 5.11 3.57 5.98
CA LEU A 45 4.73 3.92 4.60
C LEU A 45 5.56 5.11 4.09
N GLU A 46 5.74 6.16 4.91
CA GLU A 46 6.60 7.31 4.59
C GLU A 46 8.05 6.89 4.27
N MET A 47 8.60 5.91 5.00
CA MET A 47 9.96 5.41 4.76
C MET A 47 10.11 4.75 3.39
N ILE A 48 9.10 4.00 2.94
CA ILE A 48 9.18 3.23 1.69
C ILE A 48 8.68 4.01 0.47
N ALA A 49 7.84 5.03 0.67
CA ALA A 49 7.20 5.82 -0.39
C ALA A 49 8.17 6.35 -1.47
N PRO A 50 9.38 6.86 -1.14
CA PRO A 50 10.32 7.34 -2.16
C PRO A 50 10.84 6.27 -3.13
N ARG A 51 10.72 4.99 -2.78
CA ARG A 51 11.13 3.85 -3.61
C ARG A 51 9.95 3.06 -4.17
N THR A 52 8.72 3.43 -3.81
CA THR A 52 7.51 2.76 -4.24
C THR A 52 7.28 2.99 -5.74
N THR A 53 7.15 1.90 -6.48
CA THR A 53 6.82 1.91 -7.92
C THR A 53 5.40 1.40 -8.19
N PHE A 54 4.82 0.63 -7.28
CA PHE A 54 3.46 0.10 -7.38
C PHE A 54 2.78 0.14 -6.01
N VAL A 55 1.50 0.51 -5.97
CA VAL A 55 0.71 0.56 -4.73
C VAL A 55 -0.44 -0.44 -4.80
N GLN A 56 -0.59 -1.24 -3.75
CA GLN A 56 -1.81 -1.96 -3.43
C GLN A 56 -2.54 -1.26 -2.29
N ALA A 57 -3.68 -0.65 -2.63
CA ALA A 57 -4.60 -0.01 -1.71
C ALA A 57 -5.55 -1.08 -1.13
N LYS A 58 -5.20 -1.59 0.06
CA LYS A 58 -5.95 -2.63 0.75
C LYS A 58 -7.22 -2.12 1.43
N THR A 59 -8.33 -2.80 1.22
CA THR A 59 -9.66 -2.44 1.76
C THR A 59 -10.36 -3.65 2.39
N TYR A 60 -11.16 -3.40 3.43
CA TYR A 60 -11.68 -4.44 4.32
C TYR A 60 -13.19 -4.32 4.59
N TYR A 61 -13.99 -3.94 3.60
CA TYR A 61 -15.45 -3.88 3.79
C TYR A 61 -16.01 -5.24 4.24
N GLY A 62 -16.82 -5.25 5.30
CA GLY A 62 -17.28 -6.47 5.96
C GLY A 62 -16.31 -7.07 6.99
N GLY A 63 -15.21 -6.37 7.31
CA GLY A 63 -14.12 -6.89 8.13
C GLY A 63 -13.14 -7.72 7.30
N GLY A 64 -11.89 -7.77 7.72
CA GLY A 64 -10.83 -8.48 7.01
C GLY A 64 -10.78 -9.97 7.32
N GLU A 65 -10.13 -10.74 6.43
CA GLU A 65 -9.98 -12.18 6.59
C GLU A 65 -9.20 -12.54 7.86
N TRP A 66 -8.02 -11.94 8.01
CA TRP A 66 -7.10 -12.19 9.14
C TRP A 66 -7.10 -11.05 10.16
N TYR A 67 -7.20 -9.82 9.68
CA TYR A 67 -7.22 -8.60 10.48
C TYR A 67 -7.92 -7.50 9.69
N THR A 68 -8.48 -6.51 10.40
CA THR A 68 -9.11 -5.33 9.80
C THR A 68 -8.33 -4.10 10.21
N LEU A 69 -7.93 -3.28 9.24
CA LEU A 69 -7.34 -1.98 9.53
C LEU A 69 -8.27 -0.86 9.08
N ASP A 70 -8.35 0.18 9.91
CA ASP A 70 -8.95 1.46 9.54
C ASP A 70 -7.84 2.36 8.97
N LEU A 71 -7.74 2.36 7.63
CA LEU A 71 -6.69 3.08 6.91
C LEU A 71 -7.20 4.44 6.43
N ASP A 72 -6.54 5.51 6.89
CA ASP A 72 -6.76 6.87 6.43
C ASP A 72 -6.13 7.06 5.05
N TYR A 73 -6.93 6.84 4.02
CA TYR A 73 -6.50 6.99 2.64
C TYR A 73 -6.14 8.43 2.26
N LYS A 74 -6.72 9.45 2.90
CA LYS A 74 -6.31 10.85 2.65
C LYS A 74 -4.88 11.06 3.12
N ARG A 75 -4.53 10.52 4.28
CA ARG A 75 -3.15 10.55 4.80
C ARG A 75 -2.19 9.77 3.90
N ILE A 76 -2.56 8.56 3.49
CA ILE A 76 -1.74 7.74 2.57
C ILE A 76 -1.50 8.47 1.25
N ALA A 77 -2.53 9.09 0.68
CA ALA A 77 -2.40 9.88 -0.53
C ALA A 77 -1.48 11.10 -0.34
N GLY A 78 -1.53 11.75 0.83
CA GLY A 78 -0.58 12.80 1.20
C GLY A 78 0.88 12.32 1.21
N ILE A 79 1.14 11.12 1.76
CA ILE A 79 2.46 10.49 1.78
C ILE A 79 2.95 10.23 0.35
N LEU A 80 2.12 9.62 -0.49
CA LEU A 80 2.45 9.31 -1.89
C LEU A 80 2.67 10.58 -2.72
N ARG A 81 1.83 11.61 -2.55
CA ARG A 81 2.01 12.92 -3.19
C ARG A 81 3.33 13.59 -2.79
N LYS A 82 3.66 13.56 -1.49
CA LYS A 82 4.94 14.10 -0.96
C LYS A 82 6.15 13.37 -1.54
N ALA A 83 6.03 12.06 -1.79
CA ALA A 83 7.07 11.26 -2.45
C ALA A 83 7.09 11.39 -3.99
N ASN A 84 6.27 12.29 -4.56
CA ASN A 84 6.11 12.45 -6.00
C ASN A 84 5.74 11.15 -6.73
N TYR A 85 4.98 10.28 -6.09
CA TYR A 85 4.51 9.04 -6.71
C TYR A 85 3.62 9.34 -7.92
N ARG A 86 3.81 8.57 -9.00
CA ARG A 86 3.08 8.71 -10.29
C ARG A 86 2.65 7.36 -10.89
N GLY A 87 2.84 6.28 -10.15
CA GLY A 87 2.46 4.94 -10.60
C GLY A 87 0.99 4.61 -10.33
N TYR A 88 0.64 3.35 -10.54
CA TYR A 88 -0.72 2.85 -10.36
C TYR A 88 -1.10 2.65 -8.89
N ILE A 89 -2.34 3.04 -8.56
CA ILE A 89 -3.03 2.64 -7.34
C ILE A 89 -3.93 1.44 -7.70
N SER A 90 -3.50 0.24 -7.34
CA SER A 90 -4.30 -0.98 -7.53
C SER A 90 -5.11 -1.26 -6.28
N ILE A 91 -6.39 -1.62 -6.44
CA ILE A 91 -7.21 -2.04 -5.30
C ILE A 91 -6.83 -3.47 -4.92
N GLU A 92 -6.60 -3.69 -3.64
CA GLU A 92 -6.53 -5.01 -3.04
C GLU A 92 -7.69 -5.15 -2.06
N PHE A 93 -8.53 -6.15 -2.26
CA PHE A 93 -9.73 -6.34 -1.44
C PHE A 93 -9.57 -7.61 -0.61
N GLU A 94 -9.53 -7.45 0.71
CA GLU A 94 -9.44 -8.54 1.68
C GLU A 94 -10.63 -8.50 2.67
N GLY A 95 -11.73 -7.86 2.28
CA GLY A 95 -12.95 -7.80 3.08
C GLY A 95 -13.84 -9.03 2.89
N LYS A 96 -14.69 -9.28 3.90
CA LYS A 96 -15.69 -10.37 3.89
C LYS A 96 -17.04 -9.98 3.27
N GLU A 97 -17.27 -8.71 2.98
CA GLU A 97 -18.45 -8.29 2.23
C GLU A 97 -18.38 -8.83 0.78
N ASP A 98 -19.53 -9.08 0.14
CA ASP A 98 -19.60 -9.51 -1.25
C ASP A 98 -18.80 -8.57 -2.17
N ALA A 99 -17.92 -9.13 -3.00
CA ALA A 99 -17.02 -8.36 -3.84
C ALA A 99 -17.77 -7.46 -4.85
N LYS A 100 -18.98 -7.86 -5.30
CA LYS A 100 -19.79 -7.06 -6.23
C LYS A 100 -20.31 -5.77 -5.60
N THR A 101 -20.39 -5.70 -4.27
CA THR A 101 -20.77 -4.47 -3.54
C THR A 101 -19.55 -3.77 -2.96
N ALA A 102 -18.57 -4.52 -2.45
CA ALA A 102 -17.41 -3.98 -1.76
C ALA A 102 -16.37 -3.35 -2.70
N VAL A 103 -16.03 -4.00 -3.82
CA VAL A 103 -15.03 -3.47 -4.77
C VAL A 103 -15.47 -2.12 -5.35
N PRO A 104 -16.75 -1.90 -5.76
CA PRO A 104 -17.21 -0.57 -6.16
C PRO A 104 -17.06 0.50 -5.08
N LYS A 105 -17.24 0.16 -3.79
CA LYS A 105 -16.99 1.10 -2.68
C LYS A 105 -15.49 1.47 -2.63
N SER A 106 -14.60 0.49 -2.77
CA SER A 106 -13.16 0.72 -2.85
C SER A 106 -12.79 1.61 -4.04
N VAL A 107 -13.38 1.38 -5.22
CA VAL A 107 -13.17 2.24 -6.40
C VAL A 107 -13.59 3.68 -6.12
N LYS A 108 -14.76 3.89 -5.50
CA LYS A 108 -15.22 5.23 -5.13
C LYS A 108 -14.22 5.90 -4.18
N LEU A 109 -13.81 5.20 -3.12
CA LEU A 109 -12.81 5.68 -2.16
C LEU A 109 -11.51 6.10 -2.85
N MET A 110 -10.98 5.27 -3.77
CA MET A 110 -9.75 5.60 -4.48
C MET A 110 -9.91 6.81 -5.40
N ARG A 111 -11.03 6.92 -6.11
CA ARG A 111 -11.33 8.09 -6.96
C ARG A 111 -11.44 9.37 -6.15
N ASP A 112 -12.14 9.34 -5.03
CA ASP A 112 -12.31 10.51 -4.16
C ASP A 112 -10.98 10.95 -3.55
N THR A 113 -10.06 10.01 -3.28
CA THR A 113 -8.80 10.28 -2.58
C THR A 113 -7.66 10.67 -3.54
N PHE A 114 -7.52 9.96 -4.65
CA PHE A 114 -6.40 10.06 -5.59
C PHE A 114 -6.76 10.71 -6.92
N GLY A 115 -8.05 10.86 -7.24
CA GLY A 115 -8.52 11.45 -8.49
C GLY A 115 -8.58 12.99 -8.50
N SER A 116 -8.12 13.64 -7.43
CA SER A 116 -7.98 15.09 -7.30
C SER A 116 -6.53 15.55 -7.36
#